data_AF-A0A9X0U650-F1
#
_entry.id   AF-A0A9X0U650-F1
#
_cell.length_a   1.000
_cell.length_b   1.000
_cell.length_c   1.000
_cell.angle_alpha   90.00
_cell.angle_beta   90.00
_cell.angle_gamma   90.00
#
_symmetry.space_group_name_H-M   'P 1'
#
loop_
_entity.id
_entity.type
_entity.pdbx_description
1 polymer ?
#
loop_
_entity_poly.entity_id
_entity_poly.type
_entity_poly.pdbx_seq_one_letter_code
_entity_poly.pdbx_strand_id
1 'polypeptide(L)' 'MANFEEQLMALESVVEKLERGELSLDESVHLFEEGVKLSNACKKELEAAEGRIQVLVEQGRNAMRVVNLDVETGAEE' A
#
# COMPACT_ATOMS: atom_id res chain seq x y z
N MET A 1 -10.49 1.45 -4.76
CA MET A 1 -9.99 2.63 -4.01
C MET A 1 -10.99 3.08 -2.97
N ALA A 2 -12.31 2.97 -3.19
CA ALA A 2 -13.33 3.19 -2.15
C ALA A 2 -13.05 2.41 -0.84
N ASN A 3 -12.61 1.14 -0.94
CA ASN A 3 -12.35 0.30 0.23
C ASN A 3 -11.26 0.88 1.17
N PHE A 4 -10.16 1.43 0.65
CA PHE A 4 -9.10 2.01 1.48
C PHE A 4 -9.60 3.24 2.25
N GLU A 5 -10.22 4.18 1.54
CA GLU A 5 -10.72 5.42 2.13
C GLU A 5 -11.82 5.14 3.16
N GLU A 6 -12.69 4.17 2.91
CA GLU A 6 -13.71 3.71 3.86
C GLU A 6 -13.09 3.13 5.13
N GLN A 7 -12.07 2.26 5.00
CA GLN A 7 -11.36 1.69 6.14
C GLN A 7 -10.58 2.75 6.93
N LEU A 8 -10.00 3.74 6.24
CA LEU A 8 -9.29 4.84 6.88
C LEU A 8 -10.24 5.74 7.67
N MET A 9 -11.38 6.13 7.08
CA MET A 9 -12.41 6.91 7.78
C MET A 9 -12.97 6.16 8.99
N ALA A 10 -13.18 4.85 8.89
CA ALA A 10 -13.60 4.03 10.02
C ALA A 10 -12.54 4.04 11.14
N LEU A 11 -11.26 3.92 10.79
CA LEU A 11 -10.16 3.97 11.75
C LEU A 11 -10.08 5.34 12.45
N GLU A 12 -10.21 6.44 11.70
CA GLU A 12 -10.24 7.79 12.26
C GLU A 12 -11.39 7.96 13.25
N SER A 13 -12.59 7.45 12.93
CA SER A 13 -13.73 7.48 13.85
C SER A 13 -13.49 6.67 15.13
N VAL A 14 -12.83 5.51 15.02
CA VAL A 14 -12.44 4.69 16.19
C VAL A 14 -11.45 5.46 17.08
N VAL A 15 -10.43 6.08 16.50
CA VAL A 15 -9.44 6.88 17.23
C VAL A 15 -10.12 8.06 17.93
N GLU A 16 -10.98 8.79 17.22
CA GLU A 16 -11.72 9.92 17.80
C GLU A 16 -12.56 9.49 19.02
N LYS A 17 -13.23 8.34 18.94
CA LYS A 17 -14.00 7.79 20.07
C LYS A 17 -13.10 7.43 21.25
N LEU A 18 -11.94 6.81 20.99
CA LEU A 18 -10.97 6.47 22.03
C LEU A 18 -10.39 7.71 22.71
N GLU A 19 -10.13 8.79 21.97
CA GLU A 19 -9.59 10.04 22.51
C GLU A 19 -10.59 10.83 23.35
N ARG A 20 -11.90 10.70 23.09
CA ARG A 20 -12.94 11.37 23.89
C ARG A 20 -12.99 10.89 25.35
N GLY A 21 -12.57 9.65 25.62
CA GLY A 21 -12.39 9.15 26.98
C GLY A 21 -13.68 8.92 27.79
N GLU A 22 -14.86 8.98 27.16
CA GLU A 22 -16.17 8.75 27.79
C GLU A 22 -16.61 7.27 27.74
N LEU A 23 -15.69 6.36 27.39
CA LEU A 23 -15.97 4.95 27.14
C LEU A 23 -15.78 4.10 28.40
N SER A 24 -16.59 3.06 28.55
CA SER A 24 -16.28 2.02 29.52
C SER A 24 -15.01 1.24 29.14
N LEU A 25 -14.45 0.48 30.08
CA LEU A 25 -13.27 -0.35 29.84
C LEU A 25 -13.53 -1.39 28.72
N ASP A 26 -14.71 -2.01 28.72
CA ASP A 26 -15.09 -3.03 27.74
C ASP A 26 -15.19 -2.41 26.33
N GLU A 27 -15.86 -1.25 26.22
CA GLU A 27 -15.96 -0.51 24.96
C GLU A 27 -14.60 -0.03 24.45
N SER A 28 -13.73 0.43 25.34
CA SER A 28 -12.37 0.87 25.00
C SER A 28 -11.54 -0.28 24.44
N VAL A 29 -11.65 -1.48 25.05
CA VAL A 29 -10.98 -2.69 24.55
C VAL A 29 -11.54 -3.09 23.19
N HIS A 30 -12.86 -3.06 23.02
CA HIS A 30 -13.51 -3.41 21.76
C HIS A 30 -13.09 -2.47 20.60
N LEU A 31 -13.15 -1.16 20.85
CA LEU A 31 -12.73 -0.15 19.87
C LEU A 31 -11.24 -0.27 19.54
N PHE A 32 -10.40 -0.57 20.54
CA PHE A 32 -8.98 -0.81 20.28
C PHE A 32 -8.75 -2.01 19.36
N GLU A 33 -9.42 -3.14 19.61
CA GLU A 33 -9.35 -4.31 18.72
C GLU A 33 -9.82 -4.00 17.30
N GLU A 34 -10.90 -3.23 17.15
CA GLU A 34 -11.40 -2.78 15.85
C GLU A 34 -10.39 -1.88 15.14
N GLY A 35 -9.82 -0.90 15.86
CA GLY A 35 -8.79 -0.01 15.33
C GLY A 35 -7.54 -0.76 14.85
N VAL A 36 -7.10 -1.78 15.59
CA VAL A 36 -5.98 -2.63 15.18
C VAL A 36 -6.32 -3.42 13.90
N LYS A 37 -7.54 -3.94 13.78
CA LYS A 37 -7.97 -4.65 12.55
C LYS A 37 -7.99 -3.73 11.34
N LEU A 38 -8.57 -2.54 11.49
CA LEU A 38 -8.65 -1.53 10.42
C LEU A 38 -7.26 -1.05 10.00
N SER A 39 -6.38 -0.76 10.97
CA SER A 39 -4.99 -0.36 10.71
C SER A 39 -4.22 -1.41 9.90
N ASN A 40 -4.34 -2.68 10.28
CA ASN A 40 -3.71 -3.79 9.54
C ASN A 40 -4.25 -3.93 8.12
N ALA A 41 -5.56 -3.72 7.92
CA ALA A 41 -6.17 -3.81 6.61
C ALA A 41 -5.72 -2.66 5.69
N CYS A 42 -5.67 -1.42 6.19
CA CYS A 42 -5.09 -0.27 5.49
C CYS A 42 -3.63 -0.52 5.08
N LYS A 43 -2.82 -1.05 6.00
CA LYS A 43 -1.41 -1.38 5.72
C LYS A 43 -1.29 -2.39 4.57
N LYS A 44 -2.11 -3.45 4.59
CA LYS A 44 -2.10 -4.47 3.54
C LYS A 44 -2.47 -3.92 2.17
N GLU A 45 -3.43 -2.98 2.10
CA GLU A 45 -3.76 -2.32 0.84
C GLU A 45 -2.61 -1.45 0.32
N LEU A 46 -1.94 -0.72 1.21
CA LEU A 46 -0.76 0.08 0.85
C LEU A 46 0.39 -0.80 0.34
N GLU A 47 0.69 -1.90 1.01
CA GLU A 47 1.70 -2.88 0.57
C GLU A 47 1.37 -3.45 -0.82
N ALA A 48 0.10 -3.78 -1.06
CA ALA A 48 -0.34 -4.27 -2.37
C ALA A 48 -0.19 -3.20 -3.47
N ALA A 49 -0.48 -1.93 -3.15
CA ALA A 49 -0.28 -0.82 -4.07
C ALA A 49 1.20 -0.57 -4.36
N GLU A 50 2.05 -0.58 -3.32
CA GLU A 50 3.50 -0.45 -3.45
C GLU A 50 4.08 -1.55 -4.33
N GLY A 51 3.69 -2.81 -4.10
CA GLY A 51 4.14 -3.94 -4.92
C GLY A 51 3.76 -3.79 -6.40
N ARG A 52 2.55 -3.29 -6.70
CA ARG A 52 2.14 -3.00 -8.08
C ARG A 52 2.99 -1.90 -8.72
N ILE A 53 3.32 -0.84 -7.96
CA ILE A 53 4.19 0.23 -8.43
C ILE A 53 5.59 -0.30 -8.72
N GLN A 54 6.16 -1.10 -7.81
CA GLN A 54 7.49 -1.69 -8.00
C GLN A 54 7.55 -2.54 -9.28
N VAL A 55 6.56 -3.40 -9.52
CA VAL A 55 6.49 -4.21 -10.75
C VAL A 55 6.42 -3.32 -12.01
N LEU A 56 5.60 -2.27 -12.00
CA LEU A 56 5.49 -1.35 -13.14
C LEU A 56 6.81 -0.60 -13.40
N VAL A 57 7.51 -0.18 -12.34
CA VAL A 57 8.82 0.47 -12.42
C VAL A 57 9.88 -0.48 -12.97
N GLU A 58 9.92 -1.73 -12.50
CA GLU A 58 10.83 -2.76 -13.01
C GLU A 58 10.57 -3.11 -14.48
N GLN A 59 9.30 -3.20 -14.87
CA GLN A 59 8.91 -3.43 -16.27
C GLN A 59 9.32 -2.26 -17.17
N GLY A 60 9.10 -1.02 -16.75
CA GLY A 60 9.57 0.16 -17.48
C GLY A 60 11.09 0.21 -17.60
N ARG A 61 11.82 -0.17 -16.55
CA ARG A 61 13.28 -0.30 -16.57
C ARG A 61 13.75 -1.41 -17.52
N ASN A 62 13.05 -2.54 -17.58
CA ASN A 62 13.40 -3.64 -18.48
C ASN A 62 13.09 -3.30 -19.95
N ALA A 63 11.99 -2.58 -20.20
CA ALA A 63 11.70 -2.02 -21.53
C ALA A 63 12.75 -1.00 -22.00
N MET A 64 13.46 -0.36 -21.07
CA MET A 64 14.59 0.55 -21.34
C MET A 64 15.95 -0.15 -21.40
N ARG A 65 16.02 -1.47 -21.14
CA ARG A 65 17.26 -2.24 -21.28
C ARG A 65 17.49 -2.47 -22.77
N VAL A 66 18.11 -1.45 -23.37
CA VAL A 66 18.84 -1.41 -24.64
C VAL A 66 18.91 -2.80 -25.26
N VAL A 67 18.16 -2.99 -26.35
CA VAL A 67 18.51 -4.00 -27.34
C VAL A 67 19.97 -3.73 -27.62
N ASN A 68 20.88 -4.61 -27.18
CA ASN A 68 22.20 -4.65 -27.77
C ASN A 68 21.92 -4.93 -29.25
N LEU A 69 21.84 -3.86 -30.05
CA LEU A 69 22.15 -3.97 -31.45
C LEU A 69 23.61 -4.40 -31.42
N ASP A 70 23.83 -5.70 -31.49
CA ASP A 70 25.04 -6.25 -32.04
C ASP A 70 25.13 -5.66 -33.46
N VAL A 71 25.67 -4.45 -33.55
CA VAL A 71 26.18 -3.91 -34.79
C VAL A 71 27.37 -4.79 -35.05
N GLU A 72 27.13 -5.87 -35.81
CA GLU A 72 28.18 -6.56 -36.53
C GLU A 72 28.84 -5.49 -37.39
N THR A 73 29.88 -4.86 -36.85
CA THR A 73 30.83 -4.07 -37.61
C THR A 73 31.44 -5.06 -38.59
N GLY A 74 30.84 -5.11 -39.78
CA GLY A 74 31.41 -5.76 -40.94
C GLY A 74 32.80 -5.17 -41.15
N ALA A 75 33.80 -5.90 -40.68
CA ALA A 75 35.12 -5.87 -41.25
C ALA A 75 34.97 -6.51 -42.63
N GLU A 76 34.70 -5.68 -43.63
CA GLU A 76 35.01 -6.02 -45.01
C GLU A 76 36.24 -5.21 -45.41
N GLU A 77 37.14 -5.91 -46.10
CA GLU A 77 38.57 -5.67 -46.31
C GLU A 77 38.95 -4.37 -47.03
#